data_AF-J2NLG9-F1
#
_entry.id   AF-J2NLG9-F1
#
_cell.length_a   1.000
_cell.length_b   1.000
_cell.length_c   1.000
_cell.angle_alpha   90.00
_cell.angle_beta   90.00
_cell.angle_gamma   90.00
#
_symmetry.space_group_name_H-M   'P 1'
#
loop_
_entity.id
_entity.type
_entity.pdbx_description
1 polymer ?
#
loop_
_entity_poly.entity_id
_entity_poly.type
_entity_poly.pdbx_seq_one_letter_code
_entity_poly.pdbx_strand_id
1 'polypeptide(L)'
;MDRIVDEWEQFAKTITPAAEHMDRAALRDHAKAILLASARDMTTAQTSSEQIAKAKGEGLEKTPSMDEAGASHGELRHTVGADLVQMTSEFRHLRACVIRL
;
A
#
# COMPACT_ATOMS: atom_id res chain seq x y z
N MET A 1 -5.16 -12.95 3.73
CA MET A 1 -3.97 -12.07 3.68
C MET A 1 -2.90 -12.62 2.76
N ASP A 2 -2.40 -13.83 2.98
CA ASP A 2 -1.31 -14.40 2.17
C ASP A 2 -1.64 -14.43 0.67
N ARG A 3 -2.87 -14.83 0.30
CA ARG A 3 -3.36 -14.78 -1.09
C ARG A 3 -3.32 -13.36 -1.70
N ILE A 4 -3.59 -12.32 -0.91
CA ILE A 4 -3.57 -10.92 -1.37
C ILE A 4 -2.11 -10.47 -1.59
N VAL A 5 -1.20 -10.87 -0.70
CA VAL A 5 0.24 -10.57 -0.83
C VAL A 5 0.86 -11.32 -2.02
N ASP A 6 0.43 -12.55 -2.27
CA ASP A 6 0.86 -13.31 -3.45
C ASP A 6 0.41 -12.62 -4.75
N GLU A 7 -0.85 -12.20 -4.84
CA GLU A 7 -1.39 -11.48 -6.02
C GLU A 7 -0.78 -10.08 -6.20
N TRP A 8 -0.45 -9.40 -5.11
CA TRP A 8 0.35 -8.18 -5.14
C TRP A 8 1.73 -8.43 -5.74
N GLU A 9 2.47 -9.44 -5.28
CA GLU A 9 3.81 -9.74 -5.78
C GLU A 9 3.79 -10.06 -7.28
N GLN A 10 2.80 -10.83 -7.76
CA GLN A 10 2.69 -11.16 -9.18
C GLN A 10 2.50 -9.92 -10.05
N PHE A 11 1.73 -8.93 -9.58
CA PHE A 11 1.57 -7.66 -10.27
C PHE A 11 2.81 -6.77 -10.14
N ALA A 12 3.43 -6.69 -8.96
CA ALA A 12 4.64 -5.89 -8.74
C ALA A 12 5.78 -6.30 -9.69
N LYS A 13 5.90 -7.60 -10.02
CA LYS A 13 6.86 -8.11 -11.02
C LYS A 13 6.68 -7.53 -12.42
N THR A 14 5.48 -7.05 -12.77
CA THR A 14 5.21 -6.49 -14.10
C THR A 14 5.60 -5.02 -14.21
N ILE A 15 6.03 -4.39 -13.11
CA ILE A 15 6.38 -2.97 -13.05
C ILE A 15 7.84 -2.78 -13.49
N THR A 16 8.10 -2.95 -14.78
CA THR A 16 9.42 -2.77 -15.37
C THR A 16 9.65 -1.32 -15.80
N PRO A 17 10.89 -0.79 -15.73
CA PRO A 17 12.12 -1.50 -15.38
C PRO A 17 12.36 -1.64 -13.86
N ALA A 18 11.60 -0.93 -13.02
CA ALA A 18 11.85 -0.85 -11.57
C ALA A 18 11.91 -2.22 -10.85
N ALA A 19 11.08 -3.17 -11.26
CA ALA A 19 11.00 -4.50 -10.66
C ALA A 19 12.06 -5.50 -11.18
N GLU A 20 12.83 -5.19 -12.23
CA GLU A 20 13.73 -6.15 -12.90
C GLU A 20 14.80 -6.73 -11.98
N HIS A 21 15.21 -5.96 -10.97
CA HIS A 21 16.28 -6.35 -10.03
C HIS A 21 15.78 -6.61 -8.61
N MET A 22 14.45 -6.63 -8.41
CA MET A 22 13.87 -6.84 -7.10
C MET A 22 13.67 -8.32 -6.82
N ASP A 23 14.11 -8.77 -5.65
CA ASP A 23 13.83 -10.12 -5.18
C ASP A 23 12.42 -10.21 -4.56
N ARG A 24 12.03 -11.44 -4.20
CA ARG A 24 10.73 -11.70 -3.59
C ARG A 24 10.50 -10.94 -2.29
N ALA A 25 11.56 -10.68 -1.51
CA ALA A 25 11.44 -9.93 -0.26
C ALA A 25 11.14 -8.46 -0.56
N ALA A 26 11.88 -7.85 -1.48
CA ALA A 26 11.69 -6.46 -1.90
C ALA A 26 10.33 -6.23 -2.58
N LEU A 27 9.83 -7.20 -3.36
CA LEU A 27 8.50 -7.10 -3.99
C LEU A 27 7.32 -7.21 -3.00
N ARG A 28 7.55 -7.82 -1.84
CA ARG A 28 6.52 -8.05 -0.81
C ARG A 28 6.61 -7.11 0.38
N ASP A 29 7.79 -6.55 0.61
CA ASP A 29 8.18 -5.55 1.60
C ASP A 29 7.08 -5.19 2.62
N HIS A 30 6.33 -4.14 2.35
CA HIS A 30 5.36 -3.53 3.25
C HIS A 30 3.93 -3.92 2.91
N ALA A 31 3.69 -4.79 1.92
CA ALA A 31 2.34 -5.19 1.51
C ALA A 31 1.49 -5.70 2.68
N LYS A 32 2.08 -6.55 3.54
CA LYS A 32 1.40 -7.08 4.74
C LYS A 32 1.16 -5.99 5.79
N ALA A 33 2.14 -5.10 5.99
CA ALA A 33 2.04 -4.01 6.95
C ALA A 33 0.95 -3.01 6.55
N ILE A 34 0.91 -2.63 5.27
CA ILE A 34 -0.14 -1.79 4.67
C ILE A 34 -1.51 -2.43 4.90
N LEU A 35 -1.69 -3.71 4.54
CA LEU A 35 -2.97 -4.41 4.72
C LEU A 35 -3.42 -4.46 6.18
N LEU A 36 -2.51 -4.73 7.13
CA LEU A 36 -2.82 -4.74 8.55
C LEU A 36 -3.16 -3.35 9.08
N ALA A 37 -2.42 -2.32 8.65
CA ALA A 37 -2.68 -0.95 9.03
C ALA A 37 -4.03 -0.47 8.48
N SER A 38 -4.36 -0.80 7.22
CA SER A 38 -5.66 -0.53 6.61
C SER A 38 -6.80 -1.24 7.33
N ALA A 39 -6.64 -2.53 7.66
CA ALA A 39 -7.66 -3.26 8.41
C ALA A 39 -7.90 -2.64 9.78
N ARG A 40 -6.84 -2.25 10.51
CA ARG A 40 -6.98 -1.55 11.80
C ARG A 40 -7.69 -0.21 11.65
N ASP A 41 -7.28 0.61 10.70
CA ASP A 41 -7.90 1.91 10.45
C ASP A 41 -9.39 1.78 10.12
N MET A 42 -9.77 0.82 9.29
CA MET A 42 -11.18 0.56 8.95
C MET A 42 -12.03 0.16 10.16
N THR A 43 -11.41 -0.37 11.22
CA THR A 43 -12.10 -0.75 12.47
C THR A 43 -12.08 0.36 13.53
N THR A 44 -11.35 1.45 13.31
CA THR A 44 -11.32 2.60 14.21
C THR A 44 -12.64 3.35 14.14
N ALA A 45 -13.28 3.56 15.30
CA ALA A 45 -14.51 4.33 15.39
C ALA A 45 -14.25 5.78 14.94
N GLN A 46 -14.97 6.22 13.90
CA GLN A 46 -14.86 7.56 13.31
C GLN A 46 -16.25 8.06 12.96
N THR A 47 -16.50 9.35 13.20
CA THR A 47 -17.65 10.07 12.67
C THR A 47 -17.52 10.29 11.17
N SER A 48 -18.63 10.60 10.49
CA SER A 48 -18.59 10.92 9.06
C SER A 48 -17.68 12.11 8.73
N SER A 49 -17.61 13.11 9.62
CA SER A 49 -16.73 14.27 9.43
C SER A 49 -15.25 13.90 9.54
N GLU A 50 -14.88 13.03 10.49
CA GLU A 50 -13.50 12.53 10.63
C GLU A 50 -13.09 11.69 9.42
N GLN A 51 -13.98 10.82 8.92
CA GLN A 51 -13.71 10.05 7.70
C GLN A 51 -13.49 10.96 6.48
N ILE A 52 -14.28 12.02 6.32
CA ILE A 52 -14.14 12.98 5.22
C ILE A 52 -12.83 13.77 5.33
N ALA A 53 -12.49 14.24 6.54
CA ALA A 53 -11.24 14.96 6.79
C ALA A 53 -10.04 14.06 6.46
N LYS A 54 -10.02 12.83 7.00
CA LYS A 54 -8.95 11.85 6.75
C LYS A 54 -8.78 11.54 5.27
N ALA A 55 -9.88 11.36 4.52
CA ALA A 55 -9.84 11.08 3.09
C ALA A 55 -9.22 12.22 2.25
N LYS A 56 -9.20 13.45 2.79
CA LYS A 56 -8.54 14.61 2.20
C LYS A 56 -7.10 14.83 2.71
N GLY A 57 -6.62 13.99 3.62
CA GLY A 57 -5.35 14.19 4.32
C GLY A 57 -5.42 15.24 5.42
N GLU A 58 -6.62 15.57 5.90
CA GLU A 58 -6.89 16.51 6.99
C GLU A 58 -7.16 15.75 8.30
N GLY A 59 -6.95 16.39 9.45
CA GLY A 59 -7.25 15.82 10.77
C GLY A 59 -6.05 15.23 11.53
N LEU A 60 -6.22 15.08 12.87
CA LEU A 60 -5.18 14.58 13.79
C LEU A 60 -5.12 13.05 13.86
N GLU A 61 -6.15 12.35 13.38
CA GLU A 61 -6.17 10.89 13.23
C GLU A 61 -5.34 10.49 12.01
N LYS A 62 -4.04 10.79 12.07
CA LYS A 62 -3.05 10.16 11.21
C LYS A 62 -3.11 8.69 11.53
N THR A 63 -3.20 7.84 10.53
CA THR A 63 -3.04 6.40 10.67
C THR A 63 -1.55 6.12 10.73
N PRO A 64 -0.86 6.25 11.89
CA PRO A 64 0.60 6.47 11.87
C PRO A 64 1.31 5.23 11.34
N SER A 65 0.77 4.05 11.64
CA SER A 65 1.28 2.78 11.09
C SER A 65 1.02 2.60 9.59
N MET A 66 0.00 3.24 9.02
CA MET A 66 -0.26 3.23 7.58
C MET A 66 0.64 4.24 6.88
N ASP A 67 0.79 5.43 7.46
CA ASP A 67 1.66 6.49 6.95
C ASP A 67 3.11 6.02 6.94
N GLU A 68 3.57 5.37 8.01
CA GLU A 68 4.90 4.77 8.09
C GLU A 68 5.10 3.66 7.07
N ALA A 69 4.20 2.66 7.02
CA ALA A 69 4.32 1.55 6.07
C ALA A 69 4.24 2.03 4.61
N GLY A 70 3.37 3.00 4.31
CA GLY A 70 3.24 3.62 3.01
C GLY A 70 4.46 4.47 2.63
N ALA A 71 5.01 5.23 3.58
CA ALA A 71 6.22 6.03 3.37
C ALA A 71 7.44 5.14 3.11
N SER A 72 7.68 4.12 3.94
CA SER A 72 8.79 3.18 3.73
C SER A 72 8.66 2.42 2.42
N HIS A 73 7.43 2.02 2.04
CA HIS A 73 7.17 1.43 0.74
C HIS A 73 7.50 2.39 -0.41
N GLY A 74 7.01 3.63 -0.33
CA GLY A 74 7.28 4.65 -1.34
C GLY A 74 8.77 4.97 -1.48
N GLU A 75 9.51 5.03 -0.37
CA GLU A 75 10.96 5.21 -0.36
C GLU A 75 11.66 4.06 -1.08
N LEU A 76 11.34 2.81 -0.75
CA LEU A 76 11.91 1.64 -1.42
C LEU A 76 11.65 1.69 -2.93
N ARG A 77 10.40 1.98 -3.32
CA ARG A 77 9.98 2.07 -4.74
C ARG A 77 10.70 3.19 -5.47
N HIS A 78 10.86 4.35 -4.83
CA HIS A 78 11.64 5.44 -5.39
C HIS A 78 13.12 5.07 -5.58
N THR A 79 13.74 4.38 -4.60
CA THR A 79 15.14 3.93 -4.70
C THR A 79 15.39 2.98 -5.87
N VAL A 80 14.42 2.13 -6.22
CA VAL A 80 14.51 1.23 -7.38
C VAL A 80 14.02 1.86 -8.69
N GLY A 81 13.74 3.17 -8.69
CA GLY A 81 13.40 3.93 -9.90
C GLY A 81 11.95 3.81 -10.35
N ALA A 82 11.03 3.39 -9.47
CA ALA A 82 9.62 3.40 -9.80
C ALA A 82 9.09 4.84 -9.87
N ASP A 83 8.34 5.16 -10.91
CA ASP A 83 7.65 6.44 -11.01
C ASP A 83 6.33 6.46 -10.20
N LEU A 84 5.71 7.63 -10.08
CA LEU A 84 4.45 7.80 -9.35
C LEU A 84 3.29 7.00 -9.96
N VAL A 85 3.26 6.80 -11.28
CA VAL A 85 2.21 6.04 -11.96
C VAL A 85 2.34 4.55 -11.64
N GLN A 86 3.57 4.04 -11.69
CA GLN A 86 3.94 2.69 -11.30
C GLN A 86 3.59 2.41 -9.83
N MET A 87 4.02 3.27 -8.91
CA MET A 87 3.69 3.14 -7.48
C MET A 87 2.17 3.20 -7.24
N THR A 88 1.46 4.15 -7.86
CA THR A 88 -0.01 4.26 -7.74
C THR A 88 -0.71 3.03 -8.32
N SER A 89 -0.14 2.38 -9.33
CA SER A 89 -0.70 1.16 -9.92
C SER A 89 -0.72 -0.01 -8.92
N GLU A 90 0.30 -0.13 -8.05
CA GLU A 90 0.33 -1.17 -7.01
C GLU A 90 -0.82 -1.00 -6.02
N PHE A 91 -1.06 0.21 -5.52
CA PHE A 91 -2.18 0.48 -4.61
C PHE A 91 -3.55 0.24 -5.27
N ARG A 92 -3.71 0.58 -6.56
CA ARG A 92 -4.93 0.26 -7.31
C ARG A 92 -5.14 -1.26 -7.43
N HIS A 93 -4.08 -2.00 -7.71
CA HIS A 93 -4.12 -3.47 -7.78
C HIS A 93 -4.40 -4.10 -6.41
N LEU A 94 -3.80 -3.60 -5.33
CA LEU A 94 -4.07 -4.05 -3.96
C LEU A 94 -5.54 -3.89 -3.61
N ARG A 95 -6.11 -2.72 -3.87
CA ARG A 95 -7.53 -2.45 -3.63
C ARG A 95 -8.41 -3.43 -4.38
N ALA A 96 -8.08 -3.72 -5.65
CA ALA A 96 -8.81 -4.70 -6.45
C ALA A 96 -8.69 -6.12 -5.86
N CYS A 97 -7.50 -6.51 -5.40
CA CYS A 97 -7.29 -7.80 -4.73
C CYS A 97 -8.07 -7.92 -3.43
N VAL A 98 -8.08 -6.89 -2.58
CA VAL A 98 -8.83 -6.85 -1.32
C VAL A 98 -10.34 -6.96 -1.54
N ILE A 99 -10.87 -6.34 -2.60
CA ILE A 99 -12.32 -6.43 -2.91
C ILE A 99 -12.69 -7.82 -3.45
N ARG A 100 -11.79 -8.47 -4.19
CA ARG A 100 -12.05 -9.74 -4.90
C ARG A 100 -11.86 -10.99 -4.03
N LEU A 101 -10.97 -10.96 -3.04
CA LEU A 101 -10.49 -12.13 -2.28
C LEU A 101 -10.94 -12.14 -0.82
#